data_AF-A0A3M8EEA2-F1
#
_entry.id   AF-A0A3M8EEA2-F1
#
_cell.length_a   1.000
_cell.length_b   1.000
_cell.length_c   1.000
_cell.angle_alpha   90.00
_cell.angle_beta   90.00
_cell.angle_gamma   90.00
#
_symmetry.space_group_name_H-M   'P 1'
#
loop_
_entity.id
_entity.type
_entity.pdbx_description
1 polymer ?
#
loop_
_entity_poly.entity_id
_entity_poly.type
_entity_poly.pdbx_seq_one_letter_code
_entity_poly.pdbx_strand_id
1 'polypeptide(L)'
;MSTYRYSCTITRDEDGFYLVKFPDLPGAATDAKSREEALVEAEDCLAEAIAGYLMRRQPVPEPAYTNGDAFIVLDPLLAAKAALNNAMLDAGISRTELAARLGVDEKIVRRLLDPKHQSHIRAVLHAAALLGIKAEVRFERAA
;
A
#
# COMPACT_ATOMS: atom_id res chain seq x y z
N MET A 1 13.49 -4.65 3.55
CA MET A 1 12.32 -5.39 4.06
C MET A 1 11.22 -4.36 4.27
N SER A 2 10.12 -4.46 3.53
CA SER A 2 8.99 -3.52 3.67
C SER A 2 8.03 -3.99 4.75
N THR A 3 7.57 -3.09 5.60
CA THR A 3 6.51 -3.37 6.60
C THR A 3 5.16 -2.77 6.20
N TYR A 4 5.09 -1.99 5.11
CA TYR A 4 3.90 -1.24 4.69
C TYR A 4 3.20 -0.48 5.84
N ARG A 5 4.00 0.00 6.79
CA ARG A 5 3.60 0.80 7.95
C ARG A 5 4.19 2.20 7.75
N TYR A 6 3.34 3.15 7.38
CA TYR A 6 3.75 4.50 7.01
C TYR A 6 3.62 5.44 8.19
N SER A 7 4.67 6.18 8.50
CA SER A 7 4.62 7.24 9.51
C SER A 7 3.91 8.47 8.94
N CYS A 8 3.06 9.10 9.75
CA CYS A 8 2.38 10.33 9.39
C CYS A 8 2.66 11.44 10.39
N THR A 9 2.61 12.68 9.93
CA THR A 9 2.68 13.89 10.77
C THR A 9 1.28 14.45 10.96
N ILE A 10 0.98 14.94 12.15
CA ILE A 10 -0.30 15.50 12.54
C ILE A 10 -0.09 16.93 13.02
N THR A 11 -0.69 17.90 12.33
CA THR A 11 -0.62 19.32 12.70
C THR A 11 -2.02 19.88 12.84
N ARG A 12 -2.29 20.59 13.94
CA ARG A 12 -3.54 21.33 14.10
C ARG A 12 -3.44 22.68 13.40
N ASP A 13 -4.37 23.00 12.52
CA ASP A 13 -4.39 24.27 11.79
C ASP A 13 -5.14 25.39 12.54
N GLU A 14 -5.20 26.58 11.93
CA GLU A 14 -5.84 27.78 12.49
C GLU A 14 -7.37 27.64 12.62
N ASP A 15 -7.99 26.85 11.74
CA ASP A 15 -9.44 26.56 11.74
C ASP A 15 -9.80 25.42 12.72
N GLY A 16 -8.80 24.82 13.36
CA GLY A 16 -8.93 23.82 14.40
C GLY A 16 -9.05 22.38 13.89
N PHE A 17 -8.80 22.14 12.60
CA PHE A 17 -8.71 20.80 12.00
C PHE A 17 -7.34 20.17 12.29
N TYR A 18 -7.32 18.84 12.32
CA TYR A 18 -6.11 18.04 12.43
C TYR A 18 -5.73 17.53 11.05
N LEU A 19 -4.71 18.15 10.46
CA LEU A 19 -4.15 17.79 9.18
C LEU A 19 -3.14 16.66 9.33
N VAL A 20 -3.37 15.57 8.61
CA VAL A 20 -2.48 14.40 8.53
C VAL A 20 -1.78 14.39 7.18
N LYS A 21 -0.47 14.16 7.17
CA LYS A 21 0.34 14.01 5.95
C LYS A 21 1.25 12.79 6.05
N PHE A 22 1.54 12.17 4.90
CA PHE A 22 2.49 11.07 4.77
C PHE A 22 3.77 11.54 4.07
N PRO A 23 4.89 11.74 4.79
CA PRO A 23 6.12 12.23 4.17
C PRO A 23 6.68 11.33 3.06
N ASP A 24 6.54 10.02 3.20
CA ASP A 24 6.98 9.03 2.18
C ASP A 24 6.03 8.96 0.97
N LEU A 25 4.85 9.57 1.05
CA LEU A 25 3.84 9.60 -0.02
C LEU A 25 3.46 11.06 -0.30
N PRO A 26 4.33 11.84 -0.96
CA PRO A 26 4.06 13.24 -1.26
C PRO A 26 2.72 13.44 -1.96
N GLY A 27 1.90 14.34 -1.41
CA GLY A 27 0.54 14.62 -1.89
C GLY A 27 -0.57 13.82 -1.21
N ALA A 28 -0.24 12.80 -0.41
CA ALA A 28 -1.21 12.14 0.46
C ALA A 28 -1.41 12.97 1.74
N ALA A 29 -2.60 13.57 1.85
CA ALA A 29 -3.03 14.34 3.02
C ALA A 29 -4.54 14.21 3.21
N THR A 30 -4.98 14.31 4.46
CA THR A 30 -6.39 14.36 4.86
C THR A 30 -6.52 15.17 6.14
N ASP A 31 -7.72 15.63 6.48
CA ASP A 31 -7.99 16.36 7.71
C ASP A 31 -9.33 15.97 8.33
N ALA A 32 -9.47 16.24 9.63
CA ALA A 32 -10.73 16.10 10.33
C ALA A 32 -10.80 17.03 11.55
N LYS A 33 -11.98 17.15 12.17
CA LYS A 33 -12.18 18.05 13.32
C LYS A 33 -11.61 17.53 14.63
N SER A 34 -11.35 16.23 14.72
CA SER A 34 -10.72 15.59 15.87
C SER A 34 -9.49 14.80 15.44
N ARG A 35 -8.55 14.59 16.38
CA ARG A 35 -7.34 13.82 16.10
C ARG A 35 -7.68 12.36 15.79
N GLU A 36 -8.68 11.81 16.47
CA GLU A 36 -9.14 10.44 16.31
C GLU A 36 -9.76 10.23 14.93
N GLU A 37 -10.67 11.12 14.52
CA GLU A 37 -11.27 11.08 13.18
C GLU A 37 -10.20 11.27 12.09
N ALA A 38 -9.24 12.17 12.28
CA ALA A 38 -8.17 12.41 11.31
C ALA A 38 -7.29 11.16 11.11
N LEU A 39 -7.09 10.36 12.15
CA LEU A 39 -6.38 9.08 12.05
C LEU A 39 -7.20 8.02 11.30
N VAL A 40 -8.52 7.98 11.49
CA VAL A 40 -9.41 7.10 10.71
C VAL A 40 -9.37 7.47 9.23
N GLU A 41 -9.53 8.76 8.92
CA GLU A 41 -9.44 9.26 7.54
C GLU A 41 -8.06 9.02 6.92
N ALA A 42 -7.00 8.97 7.74
CA ALA A 42 -5.65 8.70 7.27
C ALA A 42 -5.47 7.26 6.75
N GLU A 43 -6.24 6.29 7.26
CA GLU A 43 -6.25 4.92 6.74
C GLU A 43 -6.71 4.88 5.28
N ASP A 44 -7.85 5.52 4.99
CA ASP A 44 -8.41 5.63 3.64
C ASP A 44 -7.50 6.47 2.72
N CYS A 45 -6.97 7.59 3.23
CA CYS A 45 -6.00 8.42 2.51
C CYS A 45 -4.75 7.62 2.07
N LEU A 46 -4.19 6.81 2.99
CA LEU A 46 -3.06 5.94 2.68
C LEU A 46 -3.44 4.92 1.60
N ALA A 47 -4.59 4.26 1.73
CA ALA A 47 -5.05 3.27 0.78
C ALA A 47 -5.22 3.85 -0.64
N GLU A 48 -5.84 5.03 -0.76
CA GLU A 48 -6.03 5.72 -2.04
C GLU A 48 -4.71 6.20 -2.66
N ALA A 49 -3.78 6.70 -1.84
CA ALA A 49 -2.45 7.07 -2.32
C ALA A 49 -1.74 5.87 -2.96
N ILE A 50 -1.70 4.72 -2.28
CA ILE A 50 -1.09 3.48 -2.77
C ILE A 50 -1.83 2.94 -3.99
N ALA A 51 -3.16 2.98 -4.00
CA ALA A 51 -3.97 2.61 -5.15
C ALA A 51 -3.61 3.44 -6.38
N GLY A 52 -3.34 4.74 -6.22
CA GLY A 52 -2.85 5.62 -7.28
C GLY A 52 -1.55 5.12 -7.92
N TYR A 53 -0.57 4.71 -7.12
CA TYR A 53 0.68 4.13 -7.64
C TYR A 53 0.44 2.85 -8.43
N LEU A 54 -0.41 1.94 -7.91
CA LEU A 54 -0.78 0.69 -8.59
C LEU A 54 -1.47 0.93 -9.93
N MET A 55 -2.43 1.86 -9.97
CA MET A 55 -3.16 2.22 -11.18
C MET A 55 -2.23 2.80 -12.26
N ARG A 56 -1.25 3.61 -11.85
CA ARG A 56 -0.24 4.20 -12.74
C ARG A 56 0.93 3.25 -13.04
N ARG A 57 0.97 2.06 -12.42
CA ARG A 57 2.08 1.10 -12.49
C ARG A 57 3.43 1.74 -12.14
N GLN A 58 3.43 2.58 -11.13
CA GLN A 58 4.62 3.25 -10.62
C GLN A 58 5.18 2.47 -9.42
N PRO A 59 6.48 2.60 -9.11
CA PRO A 59 7.04 2.08 -7.88
C PRO A 59 6.29 2.67 -6.69
N VAL A 60 5.77 1.80 -5.83
CA VAL A 60 5.18 2.20 -4.55
C VAL A 60 6.34 2.54 -3.61
N PRO A 61 6.40 3.76 -3.06
CA PRO A 61 7.47 4.15 -2.14
C PRO A 61 7.52 3.26 -0.90
N GLU A 62 8.72 2.90 -0.46
CA GLU A 62 8.92 2.15 0.77
C GLU A 62 8.79 3.10 1.98
N PRO A 63 8.17 2.68 3.11
CA PRO A 63 8.13 3.49 4.31
C PRO A 63 9.55 3.65 4.87
N ALA A 64 10.03 4.89 4.92
CA ALA A 64 11.38 5.25 5.34
C ALA A 64 11.38 6.33 6.43
N TYR A 65 10.34 7.16 6.49
CA TYR A 65 10.17 8.18 7.51
C TYR A 65 9.69 7.56 8.82
N THR A 66 10.37 7.89 9.93
CA THR A 66 10.05 7.35 11.27
C THR A 66 9.78 8.42 12.33
N ASN A 67 9.94 9.70 11.97
CA ASN A 67 9.88 10.82 12.92
C ASN A 67 8.49 11.49 12.95
N GLY A 68 7.43 10.73 12.68
CA GLY A 68 6.06 11.22 12.70
C GLY A 68 5.37 11.00 14.04
N ASP A 69 4.15 11.50 14.14
CA ASP A 69 3.32 11.47 15.35
C ASP A 69 2.57 10.15 15.51
N ALA A 70 2.34 9.44 14.41
CA ALA A 70 1.67 8.15 14.39
C ALA A 70 2.15 7.28 13.21
N PHE A 71 1.72 6.02 13.22
CA PHE A 71 1.89 5.09 12.11
C PHE A 71 0.54 4.55 11.67
N ILE A 72 0.32 4.54 10.36
CA ILE A 72 -0.84 3.92 9.72
C ILE A 72 -0.35 2.65 9.00
N VAL A 73 -1.01 1.54 9.27
CA VAL A 73 -0.69 0.24 8.66
C VAL A 73 -1.61 0.02 7.48
N LEU A 74 -1.03 -0.27 6.31
CA LEU A 74 -1.81 -0.57 5.12
C LEU A 74 -2.54 -1.91 5.25
N ASP A 75 -3.73 -2.00 4.66
CA ASP A 75 -4.45 -3.27 4.51
C ASP A 75 -3.52 -4.37 3.93
N PRO A 76 -3.49 -5.59 4.51
CA PRO A 76 -2.60 -6.65 4.07
C PRO A 76 -2.75 -7.07 2.61
N LEU A 77 -3.96 -7.05 2.05
CA LEU A 77 -4.17 -7.40 0.66
C LEU A 77 -3.60 -6.30 -0.24
N LEU A 78 -3.86 -5.04 0.05
CA LEU A 78 -3.32 -3.91 -0.71
C LEU A 78 -1.78 -3.84 -0.61
N ALA A 79 -1.21 -4.13 0.56
CA ALA A 79 0.24 -4.29 0.75
C ALA A 79 0.82 -5.41 -0.13
N ALA A 80 0.16 -6.57 -0.19
CA ALA A 80 0.58 -7.66 -1.06
C ALA A 80 0.56 -7.26 -2.56
N LYS A 81 -0.42 -6.44 -2.97
CA LYS A 81 -0.50 -5.92 -4.35
C LYS A 81 0.60 -4.91 -4.64
N ALA A 82 0.90 -4.02 -3.70
CA ALA A 82 2.03 -3.09 -3.79
C ALA A 82 3.36 -3.85 -3.93
N ALA A 83 3.56 -4.88 -3.12
CA ALA A 83 4.75 -5.74 -3.21
C ALA A 83 4.86 -6.44 -4.57
N LEU A 84 3.76 -7.00 -5.07
CA LEU A 84 3.74 -7.61 -6.41
C LEU A 84 4.06 -6.60 -7.50
N ASN A 85 3.49 -5.39 -7.44
CA ASN A 85 3.77 -4.33 -8.41
C ASN A 85 5.25 -3.95 -8.42
N ASN A 86 5.85 -3.69 -7.25
CA ASN A 86 7.26 -3.35 -7.15
C ASN A 86 8.14 -4.48 -7.69
N ALA A 87 7.85 -5.74 -7.32
CA ALA A 87 8.59 -6.90 -7.81
C ALA A 87 8.52 -7.06 -9.34
N MET A 88 7.35 -6.80 -9.94
CA MET A 88 7.21 -6.82 -11.40
C MET A 88 8.01 -5.71 -12.07
N LEU A 89 8.03 -4.50 -11.48
CA LEU A 89 8.81 -3.37 -11.98
C LEU A 89 10.31 -3.64 -11.87
N ASP A 90 10.78 -4.13 -10.73
CA ASP A 90 12.18 -4.47 -10.48
C ASP A 90 12.67 -5.58 -11.42
N ALA A 91 11.83 -6.59 -11.67
CA ALA A 91 12.14 -7.66 -12.61
C ALA A 91 11.98 -7.25 -14.09
N GLY A 92 11.41 -6.08 -14.38
CA GLY A 92 11.15 -5.59 -15.73
C GLY A 92 10.15 -6.45 -16.53
N ILE A 93 9.23 -7.17 -15.86
CA ILE A 93 8.31 -8.10 -16.54
C ILE A 93 6.93 -7.51 -16.79
N SER A 94 6.32 -7.95 -17.89
CA SER A 94 4.95 -7.56 -18.25
C SER A 94 3.90 -8.40 -17.53
N ARG A 95 2.63 -7.96 -17.58
CA ARG A 95 1.49 -8.76 -17.08
C ARG A 95 1.33 -10.06 -17.87
N THR A 96 1.57 -10.02 -19.18
CA THR A 96 1.53 -11.19 -20.06
C THR A 96 2.59 -12.22 -19.69
N GLU A 97 3.81 -11.75 -19.41
CA GLU A 97 4.90 -12.62 -18.96
C GLU A 97 4.58 -13.28 -17.60
N LEU A 98 4.09 -12.50 -16.63
CA LEU A 98 3.67 -13.06 -15.34
C LEU A 98 2.50 -14.06 -15.52
N ALA A 99 1.57 -13.77 -16.42
CA ALA A 99 0.45 -14.67 -16.72
C ALA A 99 0.94 -16.00 -17.31
N ALA A 100 1.92 -15.95 -18.22
CA ALA A 100 2.57 -17.14 -18.77
C ALA A 100 3.27 -17.98 -17.68
N ARG A 101 3.99 -17.35 -16.76
CA ARG A 101 4.62 -18.05 -15.61
C ARG A 101 3.61 -18.70 -14.67
N LEU A 102 2.46 -18.06 -14.49
CA LEU A 102 1.36 -18.57 -13.68
C LEU A 102 0.49 -19.61 -14.41
N GLY A 103 0.62 -19.74 -15.73
CA GLY A 103 -0.25 -20.59 -16.54
C GLY A 103 -1.71 -20.11 -16.57
N VAL A 104 -1.93 -18.79 -16.54
CA VAL A 104 -3.27 -18.17 -16.48
C VAL A 104 -3.47 -17.13 -17.58
N ASP A 105 -4.71 -16.67 -17.74
CA ASP A 105 -5.06 -15.54 -18.59
C ASP A 105 -4.54 -14.21 -18.01
N GLU A 106 -4.07 -13.28 -18.86
CA GLU A 106 -3.55 -11.96 -18.46
C GLU A 106 -4.57 -11.14 -17.65
N LYS A 107 -5.87 -11.33 -17.89
CA LYS A 107 -6.95 -10.70 -17.12
C LYS A 107 -6.89 -11.07 -15.64
N ILE A 108 -6.42 -12.28 -15.29
CA ILE A 108 -6.22 -12.68 -13.90
C ILE A 108 -5.11 -11.82 -13.30
N VAL A 109 -3.98 -11.64 -13.98
CA VAL A 109 -2.88 -10.79 -13.50
C VAL A 109 -3.31 -9.33 -13.37
N ARG A 110 -4.10 -8.79 -14.30
CA ARG A 110 -4.68 -7.44 -14.16
C ARG A 110 -5.46 -7.29 -12.87
N ARG A 111 -6.27 -8.29 -12.52
CA ARG A 111 -7.08 -8.34 -11.30
C ARG A 111 -6.24 -8.45 -10.03
N LEU A 112 -5.15 -9.22 -10.08
CA LEU A 112 -4.20 -9.32 -8.96
C LEU A 112 -3.58 -7.96 -8.62
N LEU A 113 -3.34 -7.11 -9.61
CA LEU A 113 -2.73 -5.78 -9.43
C LEU A 113 -3.74 -4.65 -9.21
N ASP A 114 -5.01 -4.85 -9.56
CA ASP A 114 -6.04 -3.81 -9.47
C ASP A 114 -6.39 -3.54 -7.99
N PRO A 115 -6.13 -2.34 -7.44
CA PRO A 115 -6.40 -2.04 -6.04
C PRO A 115 -7.86 -2.21 -5.67
N LYS A 116 -8.79 -1.96 -6.59
CA LYS A 116 -10.25 -2.00 -6.35
C LYS A 116 -10.85 -3.40 -6.53
N HIS A 117 -10.08 -4.35 -7.05
CA HIS A 117 -10.56 -5.72 -7.23
C HIS A 117 -10.27 -6.58 -6.00
N GLN A 118 -11.29 -7.24 -5.44
CA GLN A 118 -11.11 -8.22 -4.38
C GLN A 118 -10.45 -9.49 -4.94
N SER A 119 -9.14 -9.61 -4.73
CA SER A 119 -8.36 -10.79 -5.06
C SER A 119 -8.15 -11.64 -3.82
N HIS A 120 -8.14 -12.95 -3.99
CA HIS A 120 -7.73 -13.83 -2.89
C HIS A 120 -6.25 -13.61 -2.59
N ILE A 121 -5.90 -13.26 -1.35
CA ILE A 121 -4.53 -12.88 -0.97
C ILE A 121 -3.49 -13.95 -1.32
N ARG A 122 -3.85 -15.24 -1.18
CA ARG A 122 -3.01 -16.37 -1.60
C ARG A 122 -2.56 -16.27 -3.06
N ALA A 123 -3.42 -15.82 -3.97
CA ALA A 123 -3.08 -15.71 -5.39
C ALA A 123 -2.06 -14.58 -5.64
N VAL A 124 -2.24 -13.44 -4.95
CA VAL A 124 -1.30 -12.30 -5.02
C VAL A 124 0.07 -12.72 -4.47
N LEU A 125 0.10 -13.38 -3.31
CA LEU A 125 1.33 -13.87 -2.68
C LEU A 125 2.02 -14.95 -3.52
N HIS A 126 1.25 -15.84 -4.17
CA HIS A 126 1.83 -16.85 -5.06
C HIS A 126 2.52 -16.18 -6.27
N ALA A 127 1.88 -15.19 -6.89
CA ALA A 127 2.48 -14.43 -7.97
C ALA A 127 3.75 -13.69 -7.52
N ALA A 128 3.72 -13.07 -6.34
CA ALA A 128 4.88 -12.38 -5.77
C ALA A 128 6.04 -13.37 -5.46
N ALA A 129 5.73 -14.58 -5.00
CA ALA A 129 6.71 -15.61 -4.72
C ALA A 129 7.46 -16.11 -5.96
N LEU A 130 6.80 -16.14 -7.13
CA LEU A 130 7.46 -16.43 -8.41
C LEU A 130 8.52 -15.38 -8.79
N LEU A 131 8.46 -14.20 -8.17
CA LEU A 131 9.41 -13.10 -8.34
C LEU A 131 10.36 -12.96 -7.15
N GLY A 132 10.42 -13.96 -6.27
CA GLY A 132 11.34 -13.99 -5.13
C GLY A 132 10.88 -13.23 -3.89
N ILE A 133 9.65 -12.71 -3.87
CA ILE A 133 9.10 -11.99 -2.72
C ILE A 133 8.39 -12.96 -1.77
N LYS A 134 8.73 -12.87 -0.48
CA LYS A 134 8.05 -13.61 0.60
C LYS A 134 7.34 -12.63 1.53
N ALA A 135 6.16 -13.00 2.00
CA ALA A 135 5.42 -12.24 2.99
C ALA A 135 5.43 -12.95 4.34
N GLU A 136 5.48 -12.16 5.41
CA GLU A 136 5.37 -12.60 6.79
C GLU A 136 4.30 -11.76 7.49
N VAL A 137 3.66 -12.32 8.50
CA VAL A 137 2.62 -11.64 9.29
C VAL A 137 3.08 -11.50 10.73
N ARG A 138 2.87 -10.31 11.30
CA ARG A 138 3.17 -9.99 12.69
C ARG A 138 1.87 -9.67 13.43
N PHE A 139 1.73 -10.22 14.63
CA PHE A 139 0.62 -9.92 15.54
C PHE A 139 1.14 -9.13 16.73
N GLU A 140 0.44 -8.06 17.10
CA GLU A 140 0.71 -7.27 18.30
C GLU A 140 -0.59 -7.02 19.06
N ARG A 141 -0.51 -6.78 20.37
CA ARG A 141 -1.68 -6.39 21.15
C ARG A 141 -1.98 -4.93 20.85
N ALA A 142 -3.26 -4.61 20.60
CA ALA A 142 -3.71 -3.23 20.59
C ALA A 142 -3.45 -2.62 21.98
N ALA A 143 -2.83 -1.44 21.99
CA ALA A 143 -2.60 -0.66 23.21
C ALA A 143 -3.89 0.02 23.68
#